data_AF-A0A7W7W1T9-F1
#
_entry.id   AF-A0A7W7W1T9-F1
#
_cell.length_a   1.000
_cell.length_b   1.000
_cell.length_c   1.000
_cell.angle_alpha   90.00
_cell.angle_beta   90.00
_cell.angle_gamma   90.00
#
_symmetry.space_group_name_H-M   'P 1'
#
loop_
_entity.id
_entity.type
_entity.pdbx_description
1 polymer ?
#
loop_
_entity_poly.entity_id
_entity_poly.type
_entity_poly.pdbx_seq_one_letter_code
_entity_poly.pdbx_strand_id
1 'polypeptide(L)'
;MTRKAPLALGALAVTALLFGCSPEVDRVGEEEKEPLPEETPEAFTEFSDIQLPENPEELEISVDRNRFDKPRYRIHMTGTVDDVDEVCGQVGNYLRRSKEDWLESEAEELDVPTDEIEDVDLENVYGCGAVIQSSGADIDALVLKPAEDDGGTATLYLHAAPFQT
;
A
#
# COMPACT_ATOMS: atom_id res chain seq x y z
N MET A 1 31.20 62.20 63.79
CA MET A 1 31.62 60.78 63.79
C MET A 1 31.96 60.37 62.35
N THR A 2 33.26 60.14 62.14
CA THR A 2 33.91 59.14 61.26
C THR A 2 33.31 58.78 59.88
N ARG A 3 34.02 59.26 58.84
CA ARG A 3 34.56 58.58 57.62
C ARG A 3 33.77 57.41 57.00
N LYS A 4 33.58 57.45 55.67
CA LYS A 4 34.36 56.67 54.67
C LYS A 4 33.94 57.02 53.22
N ALA A 5 34.94 57.21 52.38
CA ALA A 5 34.90 57.34 50.91
C ALA A 5 35.25 55.96 50.29
N PRO A 6 35.59 55.80 48.99
CA PRO A 6 35.04 56.30 47.72
C PRO A 6 34.96 55.15 46.64
N LEU A 7 34.84 55.55 45.37
CA LEU A 7 35.35 54.90 44.14
C LEU A 7 34.56 53.76 43.48
N ALA A 8 34.40 53.93 42.16
CA ALA A 8 34.61 52.97 41.05
C ALA A 8 33.48 53.09 40.00
N LEU A 9 33.65 52.92 38.70
CA LEU A 9 34.77 52.92 37.74
C LEU A 9 34.13 52.53 36.38
N GLY A 10 34.65 53.02 35.25
CA GLY A 10 34.53 52.41 33.90
C GLY A 10 33.20 52.66 33.16
N ALA A 11 33.10 53.24 31.96
CA ALA A 11 33.90 53.30 30.73
C ALA A 11 33.87 52.03 29.85
N LEU A 12 33.76 52.30 28.52
CA LEU A 12 33.87 51.47 27.30
C LEU A 12 32.56 50.84 26.79
N ALA A 13 31.99 51.21 25.63
CA ALA A 13 32.44 51.36 24.23
C ALA A 13 32.40 50.04 23.41
N VAL A 14 32.44 50.20 22.07
CA VAL A 14 32.51 49.20 20.97
C VAL A 14 31.12 48.59 20.59
N THR A 15 30.67 48.43 19.33
CA THR A 15 31.37 48.16 18.05
C THR A 15 30.43 48.38 16.85
N ALA A 16 30.98 48.76 15.69
CA ALA A 16 30.36 48.65 14.37
C ALA A 16 30.92 47.42 13.60
N LEU A 17 30.19 47.00 12.55
CA LEU A 17 30.50 46.02 11.47
C LEU A 17 30.25 44.53 11.75
N LEU A 18 29.41 43.88 10.92
CA LEU A 18 29.82 42.98 9.82
C LEU A 18 28.61 42.23 9.20
N PHE A 19 28.67 42.06 7.88
CA PHE A 19 28.11 40.99 7.02
C PHE A 19 27.04 40.04 7.56
N GLY A 20 25.96 39.91 6.80
CA GLY A 20 25.09 38.73 6.87
C GLY A 20 24.31 38.61 5.56
N CYS A 21 24.86 37.84 4.62
CA CYS A 21 24.12 37.26 3.51
C CYS A 21 22.77 36.77 4.02
N SER A 22 21.66 37.26 3.47
CA SER A 22 20.41 36.52 3.63
C SER A 22 20.65 35.17 2.97
N PRO A 23 20.53 34.04 3.69
CA PRO A 23 20.52 32.76 3.02
C PRO A 23 19.35 32.80 2.05
N GLU A 24 19.66 32.59 0.77
CA GLU A 24 18.69 32.01 -0.15
C GLU A 24 18.06 30.85 0.63
N VAL A 25 16.77 30.97 0.91
CA VAL A 25 16.01 29.86 1.48
C VAL A 25 16.18 28.74 0.49
N ASP A 26 16.96 27.73 0.90
CA ASP A 26 17.09 26.45 0.23
C ASP A 26 15.71 26.09 -0.27
N ARG A 27 15.58 26.00 -1.60
CA ARG A 27 14.45 25.32 -2.22
C ARG A 27 14.42 23.97 -1.52
N VAL A 28 13.40 23.74 -0.70
CA VAL A 28 13.02 22.41 -0.26
C VAL A 28 12.95 21.63 -1.56
N GLY A 29 13.96 20.78 -1.79
CA GLY A 29 13.96 19.90 -2.95
C GLY A 29 12.64 19.19 -2.92
N GLU A 30 11.85 19.33 -3.97
CA GLU A 30 10.77 18.40 -4.23
C GLU A 30 11.44 17.03 -4.16
N GLU A 31 11.21 16.25 -3.09
CA GLU A 31 11.67 14.87 -3.03
C GLU A 31 11.13 14.24 -4.31
N GLU A 32 12.03 13.94 -5.25
CA GLU A 32 11.65 13.30 -6.50
C GLU A 32 10.97 12.00 -6.11
N LYS A 33 9.64 11.96 -6.30
CA LYS A 33 8.86 10.77 -6.00
C LYS A 33 9.44 9.63 -6.80
N GLU A 34 9.85 8.57 -6.12
CA GLU A 34 10.33 7.35 -6.77
C GLU A 34 9.33 6.93 -7.85
N PRO A 35 9.75 6.60 -9.08
CA PRO A 35 8.82 6.20 -10.13
C PRO A 35 7.99 4.99 -9.69
N LEU A 36 6.77 4.88 -10.20
CA LEU A 36 5.98 3.66 -10.00
C LEU A 36 6.70 2.48 -10.70
N PRO A 37 6.67 1.28 -10.11
CA PRO A 37 7.17 0.08 -10.76
C PRO A 37 6.34 -0.27 -12.00
N GLU A 38 6.84 -1.20 -12.80
CA GLU A 38 6.17 -1.64 -14.03
C GLU A 38 4.88 -2.43 -13.75
N GLU A 39 3.88 -2.25 -14.60
CA GLU A 39 2.58 -2.95 -14.51
C GLU A 39 2.65 -4.32 -15.21
N THR A 40 3.58 -5.17 -14.78
CA THR A 40 3.84 -6.49 -15.39
C THR A 40 3.77 -7.62 -14.36
N PRO A 41 3.44 -8.87 -14.79
CA PRO A 41 3.44 -10.02 -13.90
C PRO A 41 4.80 -10.26 -13.23
N GLU A 42 5.90 -10.03 -13.96
CA GLU A 42 7.26 -10.21 -13.45
C GLU A 42 7.58 -9.20 -12.34
N ALA A 43 7.21 -7.93 -12.52
CA ALA A 43 7.43 -6.89 -11.52
C ALA A 43 6.57 -7.10 -10.28
N PHE A 44 5.32 -7.57 -10.46
CA PHE A 44 4.45 -7.97 -9.35
C PHE A 44 5.03 -9.16 -8.57
N THR A 45 5.55 -10.18 -9.27
CA THR A 45 6.15 -11.36 -8.64
C THR A 45 7.38 -10.97 -7.83
N GLU A 46 8.27 -10.12 -8.39
CA GLU A 46 9.43 -9.60 -7.67
C GLU A 46 9.04 -8.79 -6.43
N PHE A 47 7.94 -8.05 -6.51
CA PHE A 47 7.44 -7.23 -5.41
C PHE A 47 6.80 -8.04 -4.28
N SER A 48 6.02 -9.07 -4.62
CA SER A 48 5.13 -9.76 -3.67
C SER A 48 5.59 -11.16 -3.26
N ASP A 49 6.47 -11.80 -4.05
CA ASP A 49 6.75 -13.24 -4.07
C ASP A 49 5.57 -14.13 -4.52
N ILE A 50 4.46 -13.56 -5.02
CA ILE A 50 3.31 -14.30 -5.54
C ILE A 50 3.48 -14.54 -7.04
N GLN A 51 3.34 -15.80 -7.44
CA GLN A 51 3.34 -16.20 -8.85
C GLN A 51 1.91 -16.20 -9.40
N LEU A 52 1.67 -15.40 -10.44
CA LEU A 52 0.43 -15.43 -11.22
C LEU A 52 0.48 -16.58 -12.25
N PRO A 53 -0.67 -17.18 -12.61
CA PRO A 53 -0.74 -18.18 -13.67
C PRO A 53 -0.24 -17.61 -15.01
N GLU A 54 0.35 -18.47 -15.86
CA GLU A 54 0.95 -18.02 -17.12
C GLU A 54 -0.08 -17.55 -18.16
N ASN A 55 -1.29 -18.13 -18.16
CA ASN A 55 -2.33 -17.86 -19.14
C ASN A 55 -3.72 -17.83 -18.48
N PRO A 56 -3.99 -16.87 -17.58
CA PRO A 56 -5.35 -16.65 -17.11
C PRO A 56 -6.25 -16.25 -18.28
N GLU A 57 -7.56 -16.40 -18.10
CA GLU A 57 -8.54 -15.95 -19.10
C GLU A 57 -8.52 -14.43 -19.24
N GLU A 58 -8.44 -13.74 -18.10
CA GLU A 58 -8.28 -12.29 -18.03
C GLU A 58 -7.27 -11.93 -16.95
N LEU A 59 -6.43 -10.93 -17.24
CA LEU A 59 -5.48 -10.38 -16.29
C LEU A 59 -5.28 -8.89 -16.55
N GLU A 60 -5.62 -8.11 -15.55
CA GLU A 60 -5.35 -6.69 -15.50
C GLU A 60 -4.43 -6.41 -14.30
N ILE A 61 -3.33 -5.71 -14.56
CA ILE A 61 -2.38 -5.27 -13.55
C ILE A 61 -2.31 -3.75 -13.65
N SER A 62 -2.49 -3.08 -12.53
CA SER A 62 -2.26 -1.64 -12.43
C SER A 62 -1.50 -1.31 -11.16
N VAL A 63 -0.80 -0.18 -11.20
CA VAL A 63 -0.05 0.32 -10.04
C VAL A 63 -0.45 1.75 -9.75
N ASP A 64 -0.81 2.01 -8.50
CA ASP A 64 -1.03 3.37 -8.00
C ASP A 64 -0.23 3.67 -6.74
N ARG A 65 -0.49 4.82 -6.14
CA ARG A 65 0.03 5.16 -4.82
C ARG A 65 -1.04 5.03 -3.78
N ASN A 66 -0.73 4.36 -2.68
CA ASN A 66 -1.57 4.35 -1.50
C ASN A 66 -1.55 5.70 -0.75
N ARG A 67 -2.31 5.80 0.34
CA ARG A 67 -2.40 7.03 1.16
C ARG A 67 -1.08 7.51 1.78
N PHE A 68 -0.03 6.70 1.75
CA PHE A 68 1.33 7.01 2.23
C PHE A 68 2.32 7.26 1.08
N ASP A 69 1.82 7.47 -0.14
CA ASP A 69 2.62 7.71 -1.35
C ASP A 69 3.52 6.51 -1.74
N LYS A 70 3.23 5.32 -1.22
CA LYS A 70 3.92 4.06 -1.55
C LYS A 70 3.22 3.32 -2.69
N PRO A 71 3.97 2.59 -3.54
CA PRO A 71 3.37 1.82 -4.63
C PRO A 71 2.41 0.76 -4.07
N ARG A 72 1.28 0.58 -4.75
CA ARG A 72 0.33 -0.49 -4.50
C ARG A 72 -0.04 -1.11 -5.84
N TYR A 73 0.15 -2.42 -5.95
CA TYR A 73 -0.36 -3.19 -7.07
C TYR A 73 -1.82 -3.51 -6.84
N ARG A 74 -2.58 -3.48 -7.94
CA ARG A 74 -3.95 -3.95 -8.03
C ARG A 74 -4.04 -4.95 -9.17
N ILE A 75 -4.50 -6.15 -8.84
CA ILE A 75 -4.61 -7.27 -9.75
C ILE A 75 -6.09 -7.64 -9.84
N HIS A 76 -6.60 -7.68 -11.06
CA HIS A 76 -7.88 -8.27 -11.38
C HIS A 76 -7.61 -9.44 -12.33
N MET A 77 -8.01 -10.64 -11.95
CA MET A 77 -7.71 -11.86 -12.69
C MET A 77 -8.92 -12.78 -12.73
N THR A 78 -9.26 -13.26 -13.93
CA THR A 78 -10.25 -14.31 -14.13
C THR A 78 -9.55 -15.55 -14.67
N GLY A 79 -9.86 -16.71 -14.09
CA GLY A 79 -9.24 -17.97 -14.49
C GLY A 79 -10.02 -19.18 -13.99
N THR A 80 -9.39 -20.35 -14.04
CA THR A 80 -9.99 -21.54 -13.45
C THR A 80 -10.03 -21.41 -11.93
N VAL A 81 -10.99 -22.11 -11.29
CA VAL A 81 -11.06 -22.18 -9.82
C VAL A 81 -9.71 -22.64 -9.22
N ASP A 82 -9.06 -23.61 -9.84
CA ASP A 82 -7.78 -24.14 -9.38
C ASP A 82 -6.65 -23.10 -9.46
N ASP A 83 -6.56 -22.33 -10.56
CA ASP A 83 -5.53 -21.28 -10.70
C ASP A 83 -5.71 -20.17 -9.66
N VAL A 84 -6.96 -19.74 -9.44
CA VAL A 84 -7.28 -18.72 -8.43
C VAL A 84 -7.01 -19.24 -7.02
N ASP A 85 -7.37 -20.49 -6.73
CA ASP A 85 -7.09 -21.13 -5.44
C ASP A 85 -5.58 -21.30 -5.22
N GLU A 86 -4.79 -21.55 -6.27
CA GLU A 86 -3.33 -21.62 -6.18
C GLU A 86 -2.72 -20.27 -5.81
N VAL A 87 -3.13 -19.18 -6.47
CA VAL A 87 -2.68 -17.82 -6.12
C VAL A 87 -3.05 -17.49 -4.67
N CYS A 88 -4.30 -17.72 -4.29
CA CYS A 88 -4.78 -17.46 -2.93
C CYS A 88 -4.10 -18.36 -1.89
N GLY A 89 -3.73 -19.58 -2.27
CA GLY A 89 -2.96 -20.53 -1.46
C GLY A 89 -1.52 -20.08 -1.17
N GLN A 90 -0.90 -19.31 -2.08
CA GLN A 90 0.44 -18.74 -1.87
C GLN A 90 0.46 -17.65 -0.79
N VAL A 91 -0.61 -16.86 -0.67
CA VAL A 91 -0.72 -15.79 0.34
C VAL A 91 -0.76 -16.38 1.75
N GLY A 92 -1.49 -17.48 1.92
CA GLY A 92 -1.76 -18.08 3.22
C GLY A 92 -2.76 -17.26 4.05
N ASN A 93 -3.36 -17.88 5.06
CA ASN A 93 -4.45 -17.33 5.89
C ASN A 93 -5.72 -16.97 5.10
N TYR A 94 -6.65 -17.92 5.01
CA TYR A 94 -8.01 -17.64 4.56
C TYR A 94 -8.74 -16.76 5.58
N LEU A 95 -9.21 -15.59 5.14
CA LEU A 95 -10.04 -14.70 5.93
C LEU A 95 -11.43 -15.31 6.06
N ARG A 96 -11.63 -16.21 7.03
CA ARG A 96 -12.96 -16.71 7.41
C ARG A 96 -13.64 -15.75 8.38
N ARG A 97 -14.06 -14.58 7.90
CA ARG A 97 -14.99 -13.69 8.64
C ARG A 97 -16.44 -13.93 8.18
N SER A 98 -17.41 -13.49 8.98
CA SER A 98 -18.83 -13.54 8.62
C SER A 98 -19.09 -12.69 7.38
N LYS A 99 -19.63 -13.31 6.33
CA LYS A 99 -19.61 -12.83 4.93
C LYS A 99 -20.29 -11.49 4.69
N GLU A 100 -21.40 -11.20 5.34
CA GLU A 100 -22.26 -10.06 4.97
C GLU A 100 -21.67 -8.68 5.34
N ASP A 101 -21.29 -8.44 6.60
CA ASP A 101 -20.79 -7.11 7.02
C ASP A 101 -19.35 -6.80 6.56
N TRP A 102 -18.61 -7.81 6.11
CA TRP A 102 -17.21 -7.67 5.71
C TRP A 102 -17.08 -7.47 4.19
N LEU A 103 -17.96 -8.07 3.40
CA LEU A 103 -17.85 -8.08 1.95
C LEU A 103 -17.95 -6.68 1.35
N GLU A 104 -18.89 -5.83 1.78
CA GLU A 104 -19.00 -4.46 1.26
C GLU A 104 -17.73 -3.64 1.53
N SER A 105 -17.17 -3.74 2.74
CA SER A 105 -15.97 -3.00 3.12
C SER A 105 -14.75 -3.44 2.33
N GLU A 106 -14.57 -4.75 2.11
CA GLU A 106 -13.42 -5.22 1.32
C GLU A 106 -13.63 -5.07 -0.18
N ALA A 107 -14.86 -5.22 -0.67
CA ALA A 107 -15.16 -4.93 -2.06
C ALA A 107 -14.86 -3.47 -2.37
N GLU A 108 -15.19 -2.54 -1.47
CA GLU A 108 -14.78 -1.14 -1.60
C GLU A 108 -13.25 -0.99 -1.52
N GLU A 109 -12.59 -1.64 -0.56
CA GLU A 109 -11.13 -1.53 -0.41
C GLU A 109 -10.36 -2.09 -1.61
N LEU A 110 -10.86 -3.16 -2.23
CA LEU A 110 -10.30 -3.84 -3.40
C LEU A 110 -10.80 -3.28 -4.74
N ASP A 111 -11.65 -2.23 -4.72
CA ASP A 111 -12.31 -1.65 -5.89
C ASP A 111 -13.03 -2.69 -6.78
N VAL A 112 -13.72 -3.64 -6.14
CA VAL A 112 -14.54 -4.64 -6.82
C VAL A 112 -15.79 -3.97 -7.38
N PRO A 113 -16.15 -4.19 -8.66
CA PRO A 113 -17.37 -3.64 -9.23
C PRO A 113 -18.61 -4.08 -8.45
N THR A 114 -19.50 -3.12 -8.15
CA THR A 114 -20.70 -3.40 -7.35
C THR A 114 -21.60 -4.44 -7.98
N ASP A 115 -21.73 -4.43 -9.31
CA ASP A 115 -22.51 -5.39 -10.08
C ASP A 115 -21.99 -6.82 -9.95
N GLU A 116 -20.67 -7.01 -9.82
CA GLU A 116 -20.08 -8.34 -9.59
C GLU A 116 -20.33 -8.87 -8.18
N ILE A 117 -20.55 -7.99 -7.19
CA ILE A 117 -20.90 -8.36 -5.82
C ILE A 117 -22.41 -8.64 -5.67
N GLU A 118 -23.26 -7.87 -6.35
CA GLU A 118 -24.72 -8.02 -6.25
C GLU A 118 -25.23 -9.36 -6.82
N ASP A 119 -24.55 -9.88 -7.84
CA ASP A 119 -24.94 -11.10 -8.54
C ASP A 119 -24.31 -12.38 -7.96
N VAL A 120 -23.41 -12.27 -6.97
CA VAL A 120 -22.69 -13.43 -6.43
C VAL A 120 -23.39 -14.02 -5.21
N ASP A 121 -23.55 -15.34 -5.21
CA ASP A 121 -24.00 -16.08 -4.02
C ASP A 121 -22.92 -15.97 -2.95
N LEU A 122 -23.25 -15.38 -1.79
CA LEU A 122 -22.30 -15.13 -0.73
C LEU A 122 -21.50 -16.38 -0.36
N GLU A 123 -22.11 -17.57 -0.36
CA GLU A 123 -21.44 -18.85 -0.09
C GLU A 123 -20.22 -19.15 -0.98
N ASN A 124 -20.14 -18.51 -2.16
CA ASN A 124 -19.05 -18.64 -3.14
C ASN A 124 -18.01 -17.51 -3.06
N VAL A 125 -18.16 -16.58 -2.12
CA VAL A 125 -17.18 -15.53 -1.86
C VAL A 125 -16.27 -15.90 -0.70
N TYR A 126 -14.97 -15.65 -0.81
CA TYR A 126 -14.03 -15.73 0.31
C TYR A 126 -12.82 -14.84 0.05
N GLY A 127 -11.98 -14.63 1.06
CA GLY A 127 -10.74 -13.89 0.89
C GLY A 127 -9.52 -14.62 1.46
N CYS A 128 -8.36 -14.17 1.02
CA CYS A 128 -7.06 -14.48 1.60
C CYS A 128 -6.33 -13.17 1.86
N GLY A 129 -5.57 -13.13 2.95
CA GLY A 129 -4.79 -11.94 3.26
C GLY A 129 -3.69 -12.25 4.26
N ALA A 130 -2.50 -11.74 3.98
CA ALA A 130 -1.33 -11.96 4.82
C ALA A 130 -0.23 -10.95 4.52
N VAL A 131 0.63 -10.77 5.53
CA VAL A 131 1.94 -10.15 5.35
C VAL A 131 2.94 -11.22 4.96
N ILE A 132 3.43 -11.18 3.72
CA ILE A 132 4.48 -12.06 3.22
C ILE A 132 5.83 -11.53 3.74
N GLN A 133 6.37 -12.20 4.77
CA GLN A 133 7.56 -11.70 5.48
C GLN A 133 8.83 -11.62 4.63
N SER A 134 8.95 -12.45 3.58
CA SER A 134 10.14 -12.47 2.71
C SER A 134 10.24 -11.23 1.83
N SER A 135 9.11 -10.81 1.24
CA SER A 135 9.00 -9.60 0.40
C SER A 135 8.66 -8.35 1.20
N GLY A 136 8.07 -8.50 2.39
CA GLY A 136 7.51 -7.40 3.16
C GLY A 136 6.22 -6.84 2.55
N ALA A 137 5.58 -7.57 1.64
CA ALA A 137 4.30 -7.19 1.05
C ALA A 137 3.14 -7.57 1.98
N ASP A 138 2.20 -6.65 2.16
CA ASP A 138 0.89 -6.86 2.75
C ASP A 138 -0.10 -7.09 1.61
N ILE A 139 -0.80 -8.22 1.68
CA ILE A 139 -1.67 -8.73 0.63
C ILE A 139 -3.07 -8.88 1.19
N ASP A 140 -4.04 -8.34 0.48
CA ASP A 140 -5.46 -8.58 0.71
C ASP A 140 -6.10 -8.96 -0.62
N ALA A 141 -6.92 -10.00 -0.60
CA ALA A 141 -7.58 -10.49 -1.80
C ALA A 141 -8.98 -11.04 -1.53
N LEU A 142 -9.84 -10.86 -2.52
CA LEU A 142 -11.21 -11.37 -2.58
C LEU A 142 -11.35 -12.29 -3.78
N VAL A 143 -11.96 -13.45 -3.57
CA VAL A 143 -12.30 -14.42 -4.62
C VAL A 143 -13.80 -14.54 -4.74
N LEU A 144 -14.29 -14.43 -5.97
CA LEU A 144 -15.65 -14.70 -6.37
C LEU A 144 -15.66 -16.02 -7.15
N LYS A 145 -16.25 -17.08 -6.58
CA LYS A 145 -16.45 -18.36 -7.27
C LYS A 145 -17.81 -18.42 -7.97
N PRO A 146 -17.93 -19.25 -9.03
CA PRO A 146 -19.21 -19.48 -9.68
C PRO A 146 -20.14 -20.20 -8.70
N ALA A 147 -21.45 -19.98 -8.85
CA ALA A 147 -22.47 -20.56 -7.96
C ALA A 147 -22.60 -22.09 -8.09
N GLU A 148 -22.24 -22.65 -9.24
CA GLU A 148 -22.26 -24.08 -9.52
C GLU A 148 -20.82 -24.63 -9.56
N ASP A 149 -20.59 -25.75 -8.88
CA ASP A 149 -19.28 -26.44 -8.76
C ASP A 149 -18.92 -27.23 -10.03
N ASP A 150 -19.29 -26.68 -11.19
CA ASP A 150 -19.26 -27.34 -12.51
C ASP A 150 -17.95 -27.05 -13.27
N GLY A 151 -16.90 -26.60 -12.56
CA GLY A 151 -15.63 -26.19 -13.18
C GLY A 151 -15.72 -24.84 -13.91
N GLY A 152 -16.53 -23.92 -13.38
CA GLY A 152 -16.64 -22.56 -13.89
C GLY A 152 -15.39 -21.72 -13.62
N THR A 153 -15.44 -20.47 -14.04
CA THR A 153 -14.37 -19.48 -13.85
C THR A 153 -14.53 -18.76 -12.53
N ALA A 154 -13.42 -18.48 -11.86
CA ALA A 154 -13.37 -17.68 -10.65
C ALA A 154 -12.64 -16.36 -10.94
N THR A 155 -13.03 -15.32 -10.22
CA THR A 155 -12.43 -13.98 -10.29
C THR A 155 -11.70 -13.68 -8.99
N LEU A 156 -10.48 -13.16 -9.10
CA LEU A 156 -9.64 -12.71 -8.00
C LEU A 156 -9.41 -11.20 -8.12
N TYR A 157 -9.70 -10.47 -7.04
CA TYR A 157 -9.26 -9.09 -6.84
C TYR A 157 -8.21 -9.08 -5.74
N LEU A 158 -7.03 -8.56 -6.02
CA LEU A 158 -5.90 -8.58 -5.08
C LEU A 158 -5.21 -7.22 -5.04
N HIS A 159 -4.97 -6.75 -3.82
CA HIS A 159 -4.08 -5.64 -3.53
C HIS A 159 -2.79 -6.13 -2.89
N ALA A 160 -1.68 -5.55 -3.32
CA ALA A 160 -0.38 -5.76 -2.70
C ALA A 160 0.32 -4.42 -2.47
N ALA A 161 0.68 -4.14 -1.21
CA ALA A 161 1.37 -2.92 -0.82
C ALA A 161 2.49 -3.21 0.19
N PRO A 162 3.49 -2.33 0.38
CA PRO A 162 4.48 -2.53 1.42
C PRO A 162 3.83 -2.57 2.80
N PHE A 163 4.19 -3.57 3.61
CA PHE A 163 3.73 -3.70 4.99
C PHE A 163 4.11 -2.47 5.82
N GLN A 164 3.16 -2.04 6.64
CA GLN A 164 3.29 -0.85 7.48
C GLN A 164 3.38 -1.27 8.94
N THR A 165 4.39 -0.75 9.62
CA THR A 165 4.66 -0.96 11.05
C THR A 165 4.30 0.25 11.89
#